data_AF-A0A2A5YIY6-F1
#
_entry.id   AF-A0A2A5YIY6-F1
#
_cell.length_a   1.000
_cell.length_b   1.000
_cell.length_c   1.000
_cell.angle_alpha   90.00
_cell.angle_beta   90.00
_cell.angle_gamma   90.00
#
_symmetry.space_group_name_H-M   'P 1'
#
loop_
_entity.id
_entity.type
_entity.pdbx_description
1 polymer ?
#
loop_
_entity_poly.entity_id
_entity_poly.type
_entity_poly.pdbx_seq_one_letter_code
_entity_poly.pdbx_strand_id
1 'polypeptide(L)'
;MTPIERAARALCQFHGAPEEEGDGWKAYLPQVRAVLDAVHEPSDYMKEAGAGITRYISPDSDERAHAQDAANVWRFMIDAMKKQLP
;
A
#
# COMPACT_ATOMS: atom_id res chain seq x y z
N MET A 1 1.03 4.41 15.56
CA MET A 1 0.54 5.08 14.35
C MET A 1 0.57 4.11 13.18
N THR A 2 -0.58 3.83 12.58
CA THR A 2 -0.69 2.89 11.43
C THR A 2 -0.22 3.56 10.13
N PRO A 3 0.08 2.79 9.05
CA PRO A 3 0.33 3.36 7.74
C PRO A 3 -0.81 4.28 7.24
N ILE A 4 -2.05 3.93 7.56
CA ILE A 4 -3.25 4.73 7.25
C ILE A 4 -3.22 6.08 7.96
N GLU A 5 -2.95 6.08 9.26
CA GLU A 5 -2.85 7.32 10.04
C GLU A 5 -1.70 8.20 9.52
N ARG A 6 -0.53 7.62 9.19
CA ARG A 6 0.58 8.37 8.56
C ARG A 6 0.17 9.03 7.26
N ALA A 7 -0.50 8.28 6.37
CA ALA A 7 -0.93 8.79 5.07
C ALA A 7 -1.96 9.92 5.22
N ALA A 8 -2.93 9.77 6.13
CA ALA A 8 -3.96 10.77 6.36
C ALA A 8 -3.39 12.05 7.01
N ARG A 9 -2.45 11.93 7.96
CA ARG A 9 -1.71 13.08 8.50
C ARG A 9 -0.87 13.78 7.44
N ALA A 10 -0.21 13.04 6.55
CA ALA A 10 0.55 13.63 5.45
C ALA A 10 -0.35 14.43 4.48
N LEU A 11 -1.54 13.92 4.16
CA LEU A 11 -2.53 14.66 3.35
C LEU A 11 -3.05 15.92 4.07
N CYS A 12 -3.27 15.81 5.39
CA CYS A 12 -3.67 16.94 6.24
C CYS A 12 -2.63 18.07 6.21
N GLN A 13 -1.35 17.73 6.42
CA GLN A 13 -0.22 18.65 6.33
C GLN A 13 -0.10 19.27 4.93
N PHE A 14 -0.26 18.46 3.87
CA PHE A 14 -0.18 18.92 2.49
C PHE A 14 -1.20 20.01 2.15
N HIS A 15 -2.39 19.96 2.74
CA HIS A 15 -3.42 21.00 2.56
C HIS A 15 -3.31 22.19 3.53
N GLY A 16 -2.25 22.25 4.34
CA GLY A 16 -2.04 23.34 5.29
C GLY A 16 -3.05 23.37 6.44
N ALA A 17 -3.71 22.24 6.73
CA ALA A 17 -4.58 22.14 7.89
C ALA A 17 -3.70 22.08 9.16
N PRO A 18 -3.96 22.92 10.17
CA PRO A 18 -3.16 22.96 11.39
C PRO A 18 -3.21 21.61 12.12
N GLU A 19 -2.05 21.01 12.41
CA GLU A 19 -1.96 19.77 13.19
C GLU A 19 -2.49 19.95 14.63
N GLU A 20 -2.58 21.19 15.11
CA GLU A 20 -2.98 21.53 16.47
C GLU A 20 -4.49 21.36 16.72
N GLU A 21 -5.31 21.26 15.66
CA GLU A 21 -6.76 21.03 15.77
C GLU A 21 -7.12 19.53 15.74
N GLY A 22 -6.65 18.79 16.74
CA GLY A 22 -7.17 17.46 17.10
C GLY A 22 -7.22 16.41 15.97
N ASP A 23 -8.32 15.67 15.89
CA ASP A 23 -8.53 14.53 14.99
C ASP A 23 -8.82 14.93 13.51
N GLY A 24 -8.49 16.16 13.10
CA GLY A 24 -8.77 16.69 11.75
C GLY A 24 -8.20 15.86 10.60
N TRP A 25 -7.09 15.15 10.85
CA TRP A 25 -6.51 14.20 9.89
C TRP A 25 -7.49 13.08 9.48
N LYS A 26 -8.47 12.72 10.34
CA LYS A 26 -9.47 11.68 10.03
C LYS A 26 -10.36 12.04 8.85
N ALA A 27 -10.53 13.33 8.53
CA ALA A 27 -11.25 13.78 7.35
C ALA A 27 -10.57 13.36 6.03
N TYR A 28 -9.30 12.94 6.08
CA TYR A 28 -8.52 12.47 4.93
C TYR A 28 -8.54 10.95 4.72
N LEU A 29 -9.17 10.18 5.62
CA LEU A 29 -9.28 8.73 5.49
C LEU A 29 -9.94 8.26 4.18
N PRO A 30 -11.01 8.92 3.66
CA PRO A 30 -11.59 8.56 2.36
C PRO A 30 -10.61 8.72 1.19
N GLN A 31 -9.76 9.74 1.22
CA GLN A 31 -8.73 10.00 0.21
C GLN A 31 -7.64 8.92 0.29
N VAL A 32 -7.22 8.53 1.49
CA VAL A 32 -6.29 7.39 1.67
C VAL A 32 -6.91 6.10 1.12
N ARG A 33 -8.18 5.82 1.39
CA ARG A 33 -8.90 4.67 0.81
C ARG A 33 -8.85 4.70 -0.72
N ALA A 34 -9.19 5.84 -1.33
CA ALA A 34 -9.21 5.99 -2.78
C ALA A 34 -7.83 5.74 -3.40
N VAL A 35 -6.75 6.22 -2.78
CA VAL A 35 -5.38 5.94 -3.24
C VAL A 35 -5.06 4.45 -3.13
N LEU A 36 -5.39 3.80 -2.01
CA LEU A 36 -5.17 2.36 -1.82
C LEU A 36 -5.99 1.50 -2.79
N ASP A 37 -7.18 1.97 -3.20
CA ASP A 37 -7.95 1.33 -4.27
C ASP A 37 -7.26 1.49 -5.62
N ALA A 38 -6.75 2.69 -5.92
CA ALA A 38 -6.04 2.97 -7.18
C ALA A 38 -4.72 2.20 -7.33
N VAL A 39 -3.98 1.98 -6.24
CA VAL A 39 -2.69 1.26 -6.28
C VAL A 39 -2.81 -0.23 -5.90
N HIS A 40 -4.03 -0.77 -5.82
CA HIS A 40 -4.24 -2.18 -5.44
C HIS A 40 -3.56 -3.15 -6.41
N GLU A 41 -3.56 -2.85 -7.70
CA GLU A 41 -2.86 -3.64 -8.70
C GLU A 41 -1.43 -3.12 -8.90
N PRO A 42 -0.40 -3.98 -8.76
CA PRO A 42 0.98 -3.57 -9.00
C PRO A 42 1.27 -3.49 -10.51
N SER A 43 2.12 -2.54 -10.89
CA SER A 43 2.67 -2.48 -12.25
C SER A 43 3.60 -3.66 -12.55
N ASP A 44 3.89 -3.92 -13.82
CA ASP A 44 4.79 -5.02 -14.21
C ASP A 44 6.21 -4.85 -13.61
N TYR A 45 6.72 -3.62 -13.58
CA TYR A 45 8.00 -3.32 -12.92
C TYR A 45 7.99 -3.69 -11.43
N MET A 46 6.88 -3.46 -10.73
CA MET A 46 6.76 -3.84 -9.32
C MET A 46 6.71 -5.36 -9.13
N LYS A 47 6.07 -6.09 -10.06
CA LYS A 47 6.06 -7.56 -10.05
C LYS A 47 7.47 -8.10 -10.24
N GLU A 48 8.23 -7.56 -11.19
CA GLU A 48 9.62 -7.95 -11.45
C GLU A 48 10.54 -7.64 -10.26
N ALA A 49 10.41 -6.45 -9.67
CA ALA A 49 11.19 -6.07 -8.49
C ALA A 49 10.92 -7.01 -7.30
N GLY A 50 9.64 -7.35 -7.06
CA GLY A 50 9.26 -8.29 -5.99
C GLY A 50 9.66 -9.73 -6.29
N ALA A 51 9.69 -10.12 -7.58
CA ALA A 51 10.09 -11.46 -8.02
C ALA A 51 11.55 -11.79 -7.67
N GLY A 52 12.40 -10.77 -7.49
CA GLY A 52 13.78 -10.96 -7.03
C GLY A 52 13.88 -11.69 -5.69
N ILE A 53 12.93 -11.46 -4.79
CA ILE A 53 12.87 -12.13 -3.48
C ILE A 53 12.32 -13.55 -3.60
N THR A 54 11.29 -13.75 -4.44
CA THR A 54 10.66 -15.08 -4.59
C THR A 54 11.58 -16.07 -5.32
N ARG A 55 12.40 -15.60 -6.26
CA ARG A 55 13.49 -16.38 -6.87
C ARG A 55 14.48 -16.96 -5.85
N TYR A 56 14.77 -16.23 -4.78
CA TYR A 56 15.67 -16.72 -3.73
C TYR A 56 15.05 -17.86 -2.91
N ILE A 57 13.72 -17.84 -2.73
CA ILE A 57 13.00 -18.80 -1.89
C ILE A 57 12.62 -20.07 -2.66
N SER A 58 12.37 -19.97 -3.97
CA SER A 58 12.01 -21.12 -4.81
C SER A 58 12.72 -21.05 -6.17
N PRO A 59 14.03 -21.32 -6.22
CA PRO A 59 14.84 -21.11 -7.43
C PRO A 59 14.43 -21.96 -8.63
N ASP A 60 13.68 -23.04 -8.41
CA ASP A 60 13.22 -23.96 -9.46
C ASP A 60 11.88 -23.56 -10.10
N SER A 61 11.23 -22.49 -9.60
CA SER A 61 9.98 -22.00 -10.16
C SER A 61 10.21 -21.16 -11.42
N ASP A 62 9.24 -21.16 -12.34
CA ASP A 62 9.30 -20.31 -13.54
C ASP A 62 9.17 -18.82 -13.18
N GLU A 63 9.76 -17.94 -13.99
CA GLU A 63 9.79 -16.49 -13.74
C GLU A 63 8.38 -15.88 -13.66
N ARG A 64 7.43 -16.44 -14.41
CA ARG A 64 6.02 -16.04 -14.36
C ARG A 64 5.40 -16.33 -13.00
N ALA A 65 5.74 -17.46 -12.39
CA ALA A 65 5.25 -17.82 -11.06
C ALA A 65 5.78 -16.83 -10.02
N HIS A 66 7.07 -16.49 -10.09
CA HIS A 66 7.68 -15.51 -9.20
C HIS A 66 7.07 -14.11 -9.29
N ALA A 67 6.78 -13.63 -10.50
CA ALA A 67 6.10 -12.36 -10.72
C ALA A 67 4.66 -12.36 -10.21
N GLN A 68 3.94 -13.48 -10.36
CA GLN A 68 2.59 -13.63 -9.81
C GLN A 68 2.58 -13.67 -8.28
N ASP A 69 3.53 -14.36 -7.66
CA ASP A 69 3.67 -14.37 -6.20
C ASP A 69 3.92 -12.97 -5.65
N ALA A 70 4.84 -12.22 -6.28
CA ALA A 70 5.08 -10.82 -5.94
C ALA A 70 3.81 -9.96 -6.06
N ALA A 71 3.04 -10.16 -7.13
CA ALA A 71 1.77 -9.46 -7.33
C ALA A 71 0.75 -9.78 -6.23
N ASN A 72 0.64 -11.05 -5.84
CA ASN A 72 -0.29 -11.50 -4.80
C ASN A 72 0.09 -10.96 -3.43
N VAL A 73 1.38 -11.00 -3.08
CA VAL A 73 1.89 -10.41 -1.84
C VAL A 73 1.53 -8.92 -1.77
N TRP A 74 1.73 -8.17 -2.85
CA TRP A 74 1.33 -6.76 -2.90
C TRP A 74 -0.16 -6.57 -2.61
N ARG A 75 -1.04 -7.26 -3.35
CA ARG A 75 -2.49 -7.17 -3.18
C ARG A 75 -2.90 -7.49 -1.74
N PHE A 76 -2.35 -8.55 -1.16
CA PHE A 76 -2.63 -8.92 0.23
C PHE A 76 -2.18 -7.86 1.24
N MET A 77 -1.04 -7.22 1.02
CA MET A 77 -0.57 -6.13 1.89
C MET A 77 -1.46 -4.88 1.77
N ILE A 78 -1.89 -4.53 0.55
CA ILE A 78 -2.86 -3.44 0.36
C ILE A 78 -4.19 -3.77 1.05
N ASP A 79 -4.71 -4.99 0.89
CA ASP A 79 -5.95 -5.43 1.53
C ASP A 79 -5.84 -5.45 3.06
N ALA A 80 -4.68 -5.84 3.61
CA ALA A 80 -4.42 -5.79 5.03
C ALA A 80 -4.40 -4.34 5.56
N MET A 81 -3.79 -3.41 4.84
CA MET A 81 -3.83 -1.97 5.20
C MET A 81 -5.25 -1.42 5.14
N LYS A 82 -6.02 -1.80 4.12
CA LYS A 82 -7.42 -1.43 3.94
C LYS A 82 -8.33 -1.85 5.10
N LYS A 83 -7.97 -2.90 5.85
CA LYS A 83 -8.69 -3.35 7.06
C LYS A 83 -8.40 -2.50 8.30
N GLN A 84 -7.38 -1.64 8.26
CA GLN A 84 -7.03 -0.72 9.36
C GLN A 84 -7.76 0.62 9.27
N LEU A 85 -8.49 0.85 8.17
CA LEU A 85 -9.42 1.98 8.05
C LEU A 85 -10.66 1.68 8.90
N PRO A 86 -11.12 2.64 9.73
CA PRO A 86 -12.34 2.50 10.52
C PRO A 86 -13.61 2.43 9.66
#